data_AF-A0A087BE56-F1
#
_entry.id   AF-A0A087BE56-F1
#
_cell.length_a   1.000
_cell.length_b   1.000
_cell.length_c   1.000
_cell.angle_alpha   90.00
_cell.angle_beta   90.00
_cell.angle_gamma   90.00
#
_symmetry.space_group_name_H-M   'P 1'
#
loop_
_entity.id
_entity.type
_entity.pdbx_description
1 polymer ?
#
loop_
_entity_poly.entity_id
_entity_poly.type
_entity_poly.pdbx_seq_one_letter_code
_entity_poly.pdbx_strand_id
1 'polypeptide(L)'
;MELPDFVKQAQEKIQQSLPEAKIDQATIDKIMSLVPEDLVSKIPSVVRNHAITKTIEKVASEHPDLYKKFTENGPVSEETRTKMAEAVRNIFSQKMDKHHMN
;
A
#
# COMPACT_ATOMS: atom_id res chain seq x y z
N MET A 1 -6.42 25.86 4.58
CA MET A 1 -5.92 25.12 5.75
C MET A 1 -4.57 24.55 5.34
N GLU A 2 -3.49 25.00 5.98
CA GLU A 2 -2.12 24.71 5.58
C GLU A 2 -1.76 23.27 5.96
N LEU A 3 -1.27 22.49 5.00
CA LEU A 3 -0.76 21.14 5.29
C LEU A 3 0.42 21.26 6.25
N PRO A 4 0.46 20.48 7.33
CA PRO A 4 1.53 20.57 8.31
C PRO A 4 2.89 20.21 7.70
N ASP A 5 3.92 20.97 8.08
CA ASP A 5 5.25 21.04 7.46
C ASP A 5 5.95 19.67 7.30
N PHE A 6 5.61 18.70 8.15
CA PHE A 6 6.17 17.34 8.11
C PHE A 6 5.82 16.56 6.83
N VAL A 7 4.68 16.85 6.19
CA VAL A 7 4.26 16.17 4.95
C VAL A 7 5.08 16.68 3.75
N LYS A 8 5.46 17.96 3.78
CA LYS A 8 6.27 18.61 2.75
C LYS A 8 7.72 18.11 2.79
N GLN A 9 8.31 18.06 3.99
CA GLN A 9 9.68 17.55 4.16
C GLN A 9 9.82 16.06 3.81
N ALA A 10 8.76 15.27 4.01
CA ALA A 10 8.76 13.88 3.57
C ALA A 10 8.78 13.78 2.03
N GLN A 11 8.07 14.63 1.30
CA GLN A 11 8.06 14.62 -0.18
C GLN A 11 9.40 14.99 -0.81
N GLU A 12 10.07 16.04 -0.31
CA GLU A 12 11.32 16.53 -0.93
C GLU A 12 12.48 15.54 -0.82
N LYS A 13 12.56 14.77 0.26
CA LYS A 13 13.62 13.75 0.42
C LYS A 13 13.41 12.50 -0.44
N ILE A 14 12.21 12.28 -0.97
CA ILE A 14 11.85 11.04 -1.70
C ILE A 14 12.13 11.17 -3.20
N GLN A 15 11.97 12.35 -3.81
CA GLN A 15 12.24 12.53 -5.24
C GLN A 15 13.71 12.31 -5.64
N GLN A 16 14.64 12.30 -4.69
CA GLN A 16 16.08 12.20 -4.97
C GLN A 16 16.66 10.79 -4.80
N SER A 17 15.89 9.76 -4.44
CA SER A 17 16.46 8.42 -4.27
C SER A 17 15.48 7.28 -4.57
N LEU A 18 15.82 6.58 -5.66
CA LEU A 18 15.51 5.21 -6.08
C LEU A 18 14.42 5.00 -7.14
N PRO A 19 14.71 4.11 -8.12
CA PRO A 19 13.76 3.73 -9.16
C PRO A 19 12.58 3.03 -8.52
N GLU A 20 11.38 3.50 -8.84
CA GLU A 20 10.13 2.84 -8.51
C GLU A 20 10.25 1.36 -8.91
N ALA A 21 10.25 0.48 -7.91
CA ALA A 21 10.19 -0.95 -8.15
C ALA A 21 9.02 -1.18 -9.10
N LYS A 22 9.30 -1.85 -10.22
CA LYS A 22 8.42 -2.04 -11.38
C LYS A 22 7.23 -2.94 -11.01
N ILE A 23 6.35 -2.44 -10.15
CA ILE A 23 5.08 -3.05 -9.79
C ILE A 23 4.07 -2.55 -10.80
N ASP A 24 3.42 -3.48 -11.48
CA ASP A 24 2.33 -3.15 -12.41
C ASP A 24 1.20 -2.46 -11.67
N GLN A 25 0.80 -1.29 -12.19
CA GLN A 25 -0.33 -0.53 -11.66
C GLN A 25 -1.62 -1.38 -11.65
N ALA A 26 -1.78 -2.30 -12.59
CA ALA A 26 -2.89 -3.27 -12.61
C ALA A 26 -2.90 -4.19 -11.37
N THR A 27 -1.74 -4.60 -10.87
CA THR A 27 -1.63 -5.40 -9.64
C THR A 27 -2.00 -4.56 -8.43
N ILE A 28 -1.59 -3.30 -8.41
CA ILE A 28 -1.95 -2.34 -7.36
C ILE A 28 -3.46 -2.18 -7.29
N ASP A 29 -4.10 -1.87 -8.42
CA ASP A 29 -5.55 -1.71 -8.51
C ASP A 29 -6.30 -2.98 -8.07
N LYS A 30 -5.84 -4.14 -8.53
CA LYS A 30 -6.44 -5.44 -8.17
C LYS A 30 -6.36 -5.72 -6.67
N ILE A 31 -5.25 -5.36 -6.01
CA ILE A 31 -5.08 -5.50 -4.56
C ILE A 31 -5.89 -4.44 -3.81
N MET A 32 -5.88 -3.19 -4.29
CA MET A 32 -6.65 -2.09 -3.70
C MET A 32 -8.15 -2.35 -3.75
N SER A 33 -8.66 -3.02 -4.79
CA SER A 33 -10.05 -3.45 -4.85
C SER A 33 -10.45 -4.44 -3.74
N LEU A 34 -9.49 -5.10 -3.07
CA LEU A 34 -9.76 -5.98 -1.94
C LEU A 34 -9.76 -5.24 -0.59
N VAL A 35 -9.24 -4.01 -0.56
CA VAL A 35 -9.12 -3.21 0.66
C VAL A 35 -10.26 -2.19 0.67
N PRO A 36 -11.01 -2.05 1.76
CA PRO A 36 -12.08 -1.07 1.81
C PRO A 36 -11.52 0.35 1.67
N GLU A 37 -12.17 1.16 0.84
CA GLU A 37 -11.79 2.57 0.61
C GLU A 37 -11.75 3.40 1.90
N ASP A 38 -12.52 3.03 2.93
CA ASP A 38 -12.51 3.71 4.23
C ASP A 38 -11.10 3.75 4.86
N LEU A 39 -10.34 2.65 4.77
CA LEU A 39 -8.96 2.61 5.28
C LEU A 39 -8.03 3.50 4.47
N VAL A 40 -8.23 3.53 3.15
CA VAL A 40 -7.41 4.32 2.23
C VAL A 40 -7.74 5.82 2.32
N SER A 41 -8.99 6.14 2.66
CA SER A 41 -9.49 7.51 2.86
C SER A 41 -8.89 8.17 4.09
N LYS A 42 -8.61 7.40 5.16
CA LYS A 42 -7.89 7.87 6.35
C LYS A 42 -6.46 8.33 6.06
N ILE A 43 -5.88 7.87 4.95
CA ILE A 43 -4.56 8.28 4.52
C ILE A 43 -4.67 9.55 3.66
N PRO A 44 -3.95 10.63 4.01
CA PRO A 44 -3.95 11.86 3.23
C PRO A 44 -3.56 11.60 1.77
N SER A 45 -4.31 12.15 0.80
CA SER A 45 -4.15 11.87 -0.64
C SER A 45 -2.72 12.07 -1.16
N VAL A 46 -1.98 13.03 -0.61
CA VAL A 46 -0.58 13.34 -0.96
C VAL A 46 0.40 12.22 -0.66
N VAL A 47 0.12 11.36 0.32
CA VAL A 47 0.98 10.22 0.68
C VAL A 47 0.34 8.87 0.36
N ARG A 48 -0.94 8.86 -0.02
CA ARG A 48 -1.74 7.66 -0.29
C ARG A 48 -1.06 6.76 -1.33
N ASN A 49 -0.70 7.28 -2.49
CA ASN A 49 -0.10 6.48 -3.56
C ASN A 49 1.23 5.84 -3.12
N HIS A 50 2.08 6.60 -2.44
CA HIS A 50 3.35 6.07 -1.91
C HIS A 50 3.12 5.04 -0.79
N ALA A 51 2.18 5.30 0.11
CA ALA A 51 1.84 4.38 1.20
C ALA A 51 1.30 3.05 0.66
N ILE A 52 0.48 3.10 -0.39
CA ILE A 52 -0.03 1.92 -1.11
C ILE A 52 1.12 1.16 -1.75
N THR A 53 1.92 1.81 -2.61
CA THR A 53 3.03 1.14 -3.30
C THR A 53 4.00 0.50 -2.31
N LYS A 54 4.41 1.21 -1.26
CA LYS A 54 5.30 0.67 -0.22
C LYS A 54 4.69 -0.49 0.55
N THR A 55 3.38 -0.49 0.75
CA THR A 55 2.69 -1.61 1.40
C THR A 55 2.69 -2.83 0.49
N ILE A 56 2.40 -2.66 -0.79
CA ILE A 56 2.40 -3.76 -1.77
C ILE A 56 3.82 -4.28 -1.99
N GLU A 57 4.83 -3.42 -2.11
CA GLU A 57 6.26 -3.82 -2.14
C GLU A 57 6.62 -4.67 -0.92
N LYS A 58 6.17 -4.27 0.26
CA LYS A 58 6.42 -5.01 1.50
C LYS A 58 5.71 -6.36 1.50
N VAL A 59 4.44 -6.43 1.11
CA VAL A 59 3.73 -7.71 0.96
C VAL A 59 4.37 -8.61 -0.09
N ALA A 60 4.86 -8.05 -1.20
CA ALA A 60 5.60 -8.82 -2.21
C ALA A 60 6.91 -9.41 -1.65
N SER A 61 7.57 -8.69 -0.74
CA SER A 61 8.78 -9.17 -0.08
C SER A 61 8.50 -10.19 1.03
N GLU A 62 7.42 -10.01 1.81
CA GLU A 62 7.07 -10.89 2.95
C GLU A 62 6.30 -12.14 2.48
N HIS A 63 5.50 -12.00 1.43
CA HIS A 63 4.64 -13.04 0.88
C HIS A 63 4.73 -13.08 -0.65
N PRO A 64 5.90 -13.43 -1.22
CA PRO A 64 6.10 -13.50 -2.66
C PRO A 64 5.12 -14.47 -3.34
N ASP A 65 4.80 -15.60 -2.71
CA ASP A 65 3.82 -16.56 -3.22
C ASP A 65 2.39 -16.00 -3.32
N LEU A 66 1.98 -15.17 -2.34
CA LEU A 66 0.68 -14.50 -2.40
C LEU A 66 0.69 -13.44 -3.49
N TYR A 67 1.71 -12.60 -3.53
CA TYR A 67 1.83 -11.53 -4.52
C TYR A 67 1.85 -12.07 -5.96
N LYS A 68 2.59 -13.17 -6.20
CA LYS A 68 2.67 -13.81 -7.51
C LYS A 68 1.30 -14.22 -8.06
N LYS A 69 0.41 -14.78 -7.21
CA LYS A 69 -0.97 -15.12 -7.60
C LYS A 69 -1.80 -13.92 -8.06
N PHE A 70 -1.48 -12.71 -7.56
CA PHE A 70 -2.13 -11.49 -7.98
C PHE A 70 -1.57 -10.95 -9.29
N THR A 71 -0.26 -11.10 -9.52
CA THR A 71 0.40 -10.78 -10.80
C THR A 71 0.01 -11.73 -11.92
N GLU A 72 -0.27 -13.00 -11.60
CA GLU A 72 -0.78 -13.96 -12.56
C GLU A 72 -2.25 -13.65 -12.89
N ASN A 73 -2.59 -13.66 -14.18
CA ASN A 73 -3.97 -13.47 -14.66
C ASN A 73 -4.77 -14.77 -14.49
N GLY A 74 -4.95 -15.19 -13.24
CA GLY A 74 -5.66 -16.40 -12.86
C GLY A 74 -6.71 -16.16 -11.76
N PRO A 75 -7.62 -17.13 -11.55
CA PRO A 75 -8.56 -17.09 -10.45
C PRO A 75 -7.81 -17.18 -9.12
N VAL A 76 -7.92 -16.13 -8.32
CA VAL A 76 -7.39 -16.10 -6.96
C VAL A 76 -8.49 -16.56 -6.00
N SER A 77 -8.25 -17.65 -5.27
CA SER A 77 -9.18 -18.19 -4.26
C SER A 77 -9.53 -17.15 -3.19
N GLU A 78 -10.75 -17.20 -2.65
CA GLU A 78 -11.20 -16.28 -1.59
C GLU A 78 -10.27 -16.24 -0.38
N GLU A 79 -9.71 -17.39 0.03
CA GLU A 79 -8.73 -17.44 1.11
C GLU A 79 -7.48 -16.58 0.81
N THR A 80 -6.97 -16.65 -0.43
CA THR A 80 -5.81 -15.87 -0.85
C THR A 80 -6.15 -14.39 -0.93
N ARG A 81 -7.37 -14.03 -1.37
CA ARG A 81 -7.85 -12.64 -1.37
C ARG A 81 -7.94 -12.07 0.04
N THR A 82 -8.52 -12.84 0.96
CA THR A 82 -8.66 -12.45 2.37
C THR A 82 -7.30 -12.23 3.01
N LYS A 83 -6.37 -13.19 2.85
CA LYS A 83 -4.99 -13.07 3.36
C LYS A 83 -4.26 -11.85 2.80
N MET A 84 -4.42 -11.55 1.50
CA MET A 84 -3.83 -10.36 0.88
C MET A 84 -4.42 -9.07 1.48
N ALA A 85 -5.74 -8.97 1.57
CA ALA A 85 -6.41 -7.81 2.15
C ALA A 85 -6.01 -7.59 3.62
N GLU A 86 -5.93 -8.67 4.41
CA GLU A 86 -5.49 -8.63 5.80
C GLU A 86 -4.02 -8.20 5.93
N ALA A 87 -3.12 -8.72 5.11
CA ALA A 87 -1.71 -8.32 5.12
C ALA A 87 -1.56 -6.81 4.84
N VAL A 88 -2.25 -6.32 3.81
CA VAL A 88 -2.27 -4.90 3.45
C VAL A 88 -2.89 -4.05 4.57
N ARG A 89 -4.04 -4.45 5.10
CA ARG A 89 -4.71 -3.78 6.22
C ARG A 89 -3.83 -3.72 7.46
N ASN A 90 -3.15 -4.80 7.81
CA ASN A 90 -2.28 -4.87 8.97
C ASN A 90 -1.11 -3.88 8.82
N ILE A 91 -0.48 -3.83 7.64
CA ILE A 91 0.61 -2.87 7.38
C ILE A 91 0.11 -1.42 7.44
N PHE A 92 -1.08 -1.14 6.90
CA PHE A 92 -1.68 0.19 7.02
C PHE A 92 -2.00 0.56 8.47
N SER A 93 -2.57 -0.37 9.23
CA SER A 93 -2.88 -0.18 10.64
C SER A 93 -1.61 0.09 11.46
N GLN A 94 -0.54 -0.68 11.22
CA GLN A 94 0.76 -0.46 11.87
C GLN A 94 1.36 0.92 11.51
N LYS A 95 1.19 1.39 10.28
CA LYS A 95 1.60 2.74 9.88
C LYS A 95 0.79 3.81 10.62
N MET A 96 -0.53 3.63 10.74
CA MET A 96 -1.41 4.56 11.46
C MET A 96 -1.08 4.62 12.96
N ASP A 97 -0.90 3.46 13.59
CA ASP A 97 -0.54 3.31 15.00
C ASP A 97 0.82 3.97 15.32
N LYS A 98 1.82 3.73 14.47
CA LYS A 98 3.15 4.36 14.59
C LYS A 98 3.11 5.89 14.51
N HIS A 99 2.10 6.47 13.87
CA HIS A 99 1.90 7.91 13.78
C HIS A 99 0.87 8.45 14.79
N HIS A 100 0.44 7.62 15.77
CA HIS A 100 -0.60 7.93 16.75
C HIS A 100 -1.89 8.48 16.11
N MET A 101 -2.22 8.01 14.90
CA MET A 101 -3.45 8.36 14.19
C MET A 101 -4.59 7.43 14.64
N ASN A 102 -4.87 7.38 15.94
CA ASN A 102 -5.95 6.59 16.54
C ASN A 102 -7.21 7.45 16.78
#